data_AF-A0A7S7ERL0-F1
#
_entry.id   AF-A0A7S7ERL0-F1
#
_cell.length_a   1.000
_cell.length_b   1.000
_cell.length_c   1.000
_cell.angle_alpha   90.00
_cell.angle_beta   90.00
_cell.angle_gamma   90.00
#
_symmetry.space_group_name_H-M   'P 1'
#
loop_
_entity.id
_entity.type
_entity.pdbx_description
1 polymer ?
#
loop_
_entity_poly.entity_id
_entity_poly.type
_entity_poly.pdbx_seq_one_letter_code
_entity_poly.pdbx_strand_id
1 'polypeptide(L)'
;MKKTDYEKQVSLILISAAVYFLLDLPVRMTGFLDFGAYIGIKNFLPVTLGLLFGWCGTIGCLIGSMLASVITAATLPELLFEQSCILVTGMGMWLLWHAGVIPHRVQLKKKADYFRYIWLNAFLAAVCGAISFVFLSVGAFLTVLIAYLSMNLLVGIPIIILMTSIICVIPVLPPWAHILPDVSGSVDSEPGSLDNFNDLLEEYFLLRKINRKNLYGIQNCIEEVMIRIFAEQPDTSVAIQFYENDSFSLWFTYQGSRYNPFVAGKEEASEDMFGLQLIKYRALRASYKYRRGINKIHIVI
;
A
#
# COMPACT_ATOMS: atom_id res chain seq x y z
N MET A 1 16.17 -3.38 10.69
CA MET A 1 15.72 -3.96 9.40
C MET A 1 16.19 -5.41 9.33
N LYS A 2 15.30 -6.39 9.11
CA LYS A 2 15.69 -7.81 8.97
C LYS A 2 16.35 -8.02 7.60
N LYS A 3 17.41 -8.84 7.53
CA LYS A 3 18.19 -9.14 6.30
C LYS A 3 17.32 -9.49 5.07
N THR A 4 16.20 -10.18 5.30
CA THR A 4 15.21 -10.56 4.28
C THR A 4 14.41 -9.42 3.67
N ASP A 5 14.36 -8.24 4.28
CA ASP A 5 13.63 -7.09 3.73
C ASP A 5 14.52 -6.24 2.83
N TYR A 6 15.84 -6.21 3.10
CA TYR A 6 16.82 -5.57 2.22
C TYR A 6 16.91 -6.29 0.87
N GLU A 7 17.04 -7.62 0.87
CA GLU A 7 17.09 -8.43 -0.36
C GLU A 7 15.85 -8.23 -1.24
N LYS A 8 14.67 -8.08 -0.63
CA LYS A 8 13.42 -7.79 -1.36
C LYS A 8 13.44 -6.39 -1.98
N GLN A 9 13.87 -5.38 -1.23
CA GLN A 9 13.96 -4.01 -1.73
C GLN A 9 14.91 -3.93 -2.92
N VAL A 10 16.10 -4.53 -2.81
CA VAL A 10 17.07 -4.63 -3.91
C VAL A 10 16.48 -5.35 -5.11
N SER A 11 15.79 -6.49 -4.90
CA SER A 11 15.15 -7.23 -5.99
C SER A 11 14.07 -6.39 -6.69
N LEU A 12 13.25 -5.67 -5.95
CA LEU A 12 12.21 -4.80 -6.51
C LEU A 12 12.80 -3.64 -7.30
N ILE A 13 13.90 -3.03 -6.82
CA ILE A 13 14.64 -2.00 -7.53
C ILE A 13 15.18 -2.54 -8.86
N LEU A 14 15.84 -3.70 -8.84
CA LEU A 14 16.43 -4.32 -10.03
C LEU A 14 15.37 -4.70 -11.07
N ILE A 15 14.27 -5.31 -10.64
CA ILE A 15 13.16 -5.67 -11.53
C ILE A 15 12.54 -4.41 -12.14
N SER A 16 12.28 -3.38 -11.33
CA SER A 16 11.72 -2.10 -11.80
C SER A 16 12.67 -1.41 -12.79
N ALA A 17 13.99 -1.45 -12.54
CA ALA A 17 14.99 -0.92 -13.44
C ALA A 17 15.02 -1.67 -14.79
N ALA A 18 14.99 -3.01 -14.75
CA ALA A 18 14.96 -3.82 -15.96
C ALA A 18 13.70 -3.57 -16.79
N VAL A 19 12.52 -3.51 -16.15
CA VAL A 19 11.25 -3.24 -16.83
C VAL A 19 11.25 -1.85 -17.46
N TYR A 20 11.69 -0.82 -16.72
CA TYR A 20 11.77 0.54 -17.28
C TYR A 20 12.74 0.60 -18.46
N PHE A 21 13.95 0.05 -18.30
CA PHE A 21 14.98 0.01 -19.33
C PHE A 21 14.49 -0.67 -20.62
N LEU A 22 13.88 -1.85 -20.52
CA LEU A 22 13.40 -2.63 -21.66
C LEU A 22 12.29 -1.90 -22.44
N LEU A 23 11.52 -1.04 -21.77
CA LEU A 23 10.43 -0.30 -22.39
C LEU A 23 10.89 1.06 -22.94
N ASP A 24 11.82 1.73 -22.26
CA ASP A 24 12.30 3.06 -22.66
C ASP A 24 13.34 2.99 -23.78
N LEU A 25 14.22 1.98 -23.79
CA LEU A 25 15.28 1.85 -24.81
C LEU A 25 14.72 1.77 -26.26
N PRO A 26 13.74 0.92 -26.59
CA PRO A 26 13.20 0.86 -27.95
C PRO A 26 12.52 2.16 -28.39
N VAL A 27 11.83 2.84 -27.46
CA VAL A 27 11.17 4.13 -27.73
C VAL A 27 12.19 5.21 -28.10
N ARG A 28 13.34 5.22 -27.41
CA ARG A 28 14.44 6.14 -27.76
C ARG A 28 15.13 5.78 -29.07
N MET A 29 15.42 4.49 -29.29
CA MET A 29 16.14 4.05 -30.49
C MET A 29 15.35 4.24 -31.79
N THR A 30 14.02 4.21 -31.71
CA THR A 30 13.14 4.40 -32.88
C THR A 30 12.89 5.86 -33.23
N GLY A 31 13.37 6.83 -32.42
CA GLY A 31 13.11 8.25 -32.64
C GLY A 31 11.62 8.61 -32.63
N PHE A 32 10.75 7.75 -32.08
CA PHE A 32 9.29 7.86 -32.15
C PHE A 32 8.73 9.11 -31.44
N LEU A 33 9.59 10.00 -30.92
CA LEU A 33 9.21 11.17 -30.15
C LEU A 33 10.08 12.41 -30.44
N ASP A 34 10.59 12.59 -31.65
CA ASP A 34 11.70 13.54 -31.92
C ASP A 34 11.51 15.03 -31.56
N PHE A 35 10.34 15.56 -31.18
CA PHE A 35 10.27 16.94 -30.63
C PHE A 35 9.12 17.21 -29.62
N GLY A 36 8.54 16.16 -29.01
CA GLY A 36 7.44 16.28 -28.05
C GLY A 36 7.49 15.26 -26.88
N ALA A 37 8.64 14.58 -26.74
CA ALA A 37 8.87 13.35 -25.98
C ALA A 37 8.82 13.41 -24.46
N TYR A 38 8.69 14.59 -23.88
CA TYR A 38 8.91 14.74 -22.43
C TYR A 38 7.81 14.06 -21.61
N ILE A 39 6.69 13.71 -22.26
CA ILE A 39 5.51 13.08 -21.69
C ILE A 39 4.99 12.01 -22.64
N GLY A 40 5.60 10.82 -22.57
CA GLY A 40 5.20 9.65 -23.35
C GLY A 40 4.64 8.53 -22.47
N ILE A 41 4.24 7.43 -23.11
CA ILE A 41 3.85 6.16 -22.44
C ILE A 41 4.87 5.75 -21.37
N LYS A 42 6.16 6.09 -21.55
CA LYS A 42 7.21 5.85 -20.56
C LYS A 42 6.95 6.43 -19.16
N ASN A 43 6.22 7.54 -19.05
CA ASN A 43 5.89 8.16 -17.75
C ASN A 43 4.76 7.42 -17.00
N PHE A 44 4.10 6.44 -17.64
CA PHE A 44 3.19 5.50 -16.99
C PHE A 44 3.90 4.63 -15.95
N LEU A 45 5.13 4.21 -16.26
CA LEU A 45 5.90 3.27 -15.43
C LEU A 45 6.31 3.88 -14.08
N PRO A 46 6.86 5.11 -14.01
CA PRO A 46 7.13 5.77 -12.74
C PRO A 46 5.90 5.89 -11.84
N VAL A 47 4.75 6.26 -12.41
CA VAL A 47 3.49 6.35 -11.66
C VAL A 47 3.08 4.98 -11.13
N THR A 48 3.06 3.97 -12.00
CA THR A 48 2.60 2.62 -11.64
C THR A 48 3.54 1.94 -10.64
N LEU A 49 4.84 1.90 -10.94
CA LEU A 49 5.83 1.26 -10.08
C LEU A 49 6.03 2.04 -8.77
N GLY A 50 5.94 3.37 -8.82
CA GLY A 50 5.93 4.23 -7.62
C GLY A 50 4.75 3.93 -6.71
N LEU A 51 3.53 3.79 -7.25
CA LEU A 51 2.36 3.40 -6.46
C LEU A 51 2.49 1.98 -5.88
N LEU A 52 2.94 1.03 -6.69
CA LEU A 52 3.03 -0.38 -6.29
C LEU A 52 4.13 -0.64 -5.26
N PHE A 53 5.31 -0.05 -5.45
CA PHE A 53 6.53 -0.39 -4.72
C PHE A 53 7.13 0.78 -3.96
N GLY A 54 6.46 1.94 -3.93
CA GLY A 54 6.93 3.15 -3.28
C GLY A 54 8.27 3.62 -3.85
N TRP A 55 9.14 4.07 -2.94
CA TRP A 55 10.49 4.53 -3.29
C TRP A 55 11.31 3.49 -4.05
N CYS A 56 11.13 2.18 -3.80
CA CYS A 56 11.86 1.13 -4.52
C CYS A 56 11.54 1.12 -6.02
N GLY A 57 10.26 1.30 -6.36
CA GLY A 57 9.81 1.39 -7.75
C GLY A 57 10.37 2.62 -8.44
N THR A 58 10.29 3.77 -7.77
CA THR A 58 10.84 5.05 -8.29
C THR A 58 12.35 4.97 -8.52
N ILE A 59 13.13 4.47 -7.55
CA ILE A 59 14.58 4.30 -7.71
C ILE A 59 14.90 3.33 -8.85
N GLY A 60 14.15 2.23 -8.99
CA GLY A 60 14.29 1.34 -10.12
C GLY A 60 14.10 2.07 -11.46
N CYS A 61 13.03 2.86 -11.61
CA CYS A 61 12.81 3.66 -12.82
C CYS A 61 13.95 4.65 -13.09
N LEU A 62 14.48 5.31 -12.06
CA LEU A 62 15.64 6.22 -12.19
C LEU A 62 16.85 5.48 -12.77
N ILE A 63 17.22 4.33 -12.19
CA ILE A 63 18.34 3.49 -12.67
C ILE A 63 18.09 3.02 -14.10
N GLY A 64 16.88 2.55 -14.41
CA GLY A 64 16.51 2.10 -15.76
C GLY A 64 16.64 3.22 -16.80
N SER A 65 16.19 4.43 -16.47
CA SER A 65 16.32 5.62 -17.33
C SER A 65 17.78 6.05 -17.50
N MET A 66 18.61 5.97 -16.45
CA MET A 66 20.05 6.26 -16.57
C MET A 66 20.71 5.28 -17.55
N LEU A 67 20.42 3.98 -17.42
CA LEU A 67 20.96 2.95 -18.31
C LEU A 67 20.51 3.16 -19.77
N ALA A 68 19.23 3.45 -20.00
CA ALA A 68 18.72 3.73 -21.34
C ALA A 68 19.40 4.96 -21.95
N SER A 69 19.55 6.03 -21.17
CA SER A 69 20.19 7.28 -21.58
C SER A 69 21.66 7.12 -21.94
N VAL A 70 22.39 6.26 -21.22
CA VAL A 70 23.80 5.93 -21.53
C VAL A 70 23.92 5.25 -22.89
N ILE A 71 23.04 4.29 -23.20
CA ILE A 71 23.07 3.58 -24.48
C ILE A 71 22.71 4.50 -25.65
N THR A 72 21.76 5.41 -25.44
CA THR A 72 21.28 6.32 -26.50
C THR A 72 22.06 7.63 -26.57
N ALA A 73 23.14 7.76 -25.80
CA ALA A 73 23.98 8.96 -25.73
C ALA A 73 23.19 10.27 -25.49
N ALA A 74 22.19 10.22 -24.60
CA ALA A 74 21.40 11.40 -24.25
C ALA A 74 22.27 12.48 -23.58
N THR A 75 21.92 13.75 -23.77
CA THR A 75 22.69 14.84 -23.16
C THR A 75 22.48 14.90 -21.64
N LEU A 76 23.47 15.41 -20.91
CA LEU A 76 23.37 15.54 -19.45
C LEU A 76 22.15 16.35 -18.97
N PRO A 77 21.78 17.48 -19.61
CA PRO A 77 20.59 18.24 -19.20
C PRO A 77 19.29 17.46 -19.42
N GLU A 78 19.16 16.70 -20.50
CA GLU A 78 18.00 15.85 -20.78
C GLU A 78 17.88 14.73 -19.75
N LEU A 79 19.00 14.07 -19.42
CA LEU A 79 19.03 13.05 -18.38
C LEU A 79 18.60 13.62 -17.03
N LEU A 80 19.17 14.74 -16.59
CA LEU A 80 18.85 15.35 -15.30
C LEU A 80 17.38 15.80 -15.21
N PHE A 81 16.86 16.35 -16.31
CA PHE A 81 15.45 16.68 -16.43
C PHE A 81 14.56 15.45 -16.27
N GLU A 82 14.84 14.38 -17.01
CA GLU A 82 14.04 13.17 -16.99
C GLU A 82 14.07 12.46 -15.63
N GLN A 83 15.25 12.37 -15.00
CA GLN A 83 15.40 11.80 -13.66
C GLN A 83 14.57 12.57 -12.63
N SER A 84 14.58 13.90 -12.72
CA SER A 84 13.77 14.75 -11.86
C SER A 84 12.28 14.51 -12.08
N CYS A 85 11.84 14.38 -13.32
CA CYS A 85 10.45 14.06 -13.65
C CYS A 85 10.01 12.68 -13.15
N ILE A 86 10.84 11.65 -13.29
CA ILE A 86 10.57 10.30 -12.76
C ILE A 86 10.45 10.35 -11.23
N LEU A 87 11.34 11.09 -10.56
CA LEU A 87 11.30 11.26 -9.11
C LEU A 87 10.00 11.94 -8.68
N VAL A 88 9.67 13.08 -9.29
CA VAL A 88 8.48 13.88 -8.96
C VAL A 88 7.20 13.10 -9.26
N THR A 89 7.12 12.37 -10.36
CA THR A 89 5.92 11.59 -10.70
C THR A 89 5.78 10.32 -9.88
N GLY A 90 6.81 9.49 -9.82
CA GLY A 90 6.76 8.22 -9.09
C GLY A 90 6.61 8.43 -7.59
N MET A 91 7.45 9.28 -6.99
CA MET A 91 7.38 9.58 -5.57
C MET A 91 6.20 10.50 -5.23
N GLY A 92 5.92 11.51 -6.06
CA GLY A 92 4.84 12.46 -5.81
C GLY A 92 3.46 11.80 -5.88
N MET A 93 3.21 10.89 -6.83
CA MET A 93 1.95 10.14 -6.87
C MET A 93 1.82 9.14 -5.74
N TRP A 94 2.91 8.49 -5.35
CA TRP A 94 2.93 7.62 -4.19
C TRP A 94 2.63 8.39 -2.90
N LEU A 95 3.27 9.55 -2.69
CA LEU A 95 3.00 10.42 -1.55
C LEU A 95 1.59 10.99 -1.59
N LEU A 96 1.10 11.41 -2.75
CA LEU A 96 -0.25 11.90 -2.95
C LEU A 96 -1.30 10.83 -2.62
N TRP A 97 -1.04 9.58 -3.01
CA TRP A 97 -1.88 8.44 -2.68
C TRP A 97 -1.94 8.25 -1.15
N HIS A 98 -0.88 8.59 -0.42
CA HIS A 98 -0.81 8.45 1.03
C HIS A 98 -1.06 9.74 1.84
N ALA A 99 -1.15 10.91 1.20
CA ALA A 99 -1.34 12.21 1.87
C ALA A 99 -2.76 12.38 2.45
N GLY A 100 -3.71 11.55 1.99
CA GLY A 100 -5.10 11.53 2.46
C GLY A 100 -5.44 10.34 3.37
N VAL A 101 -4.45 9.65 3.95
CA VAL A 101 -4.68 8.45 4.78
C VAL A 101 -5.47 8.81 6.04
N ILE A 102 -6.80 8.71 5.93
CA ILE A 102 -7.64 8.27 7.03
C ILE A 102 -7.50 6.73 7.06
N PRO A 103 -7.37 6.11 8.24
CA PRO A 103 -6.87 4.75 8.32
C PRO A 103 -7.78 3.77 7.56
N HIS A 104 -7.14 2.86 6.83
CA HIS A 104 -7.76 1.78 6.05
C HIS A 104 -8.55 2.13 4.78
N ARG A 105 -8.76 3.40 4.42
CA ARG A 105 -9.38 3.76 3.13
C ARG A 105 -8.91 5.11 2.59
N VAL A 106 -8.23 5.10 1.45
CA VAL A 106 -8.26 6.26 0.53
C VAL A 106 -9.33 5.97 -0.50
N GLN A 107 -10.55 6.36 -0.17
CA GLN A 107 -11.61 6.48 -1.16
C GLN A 107 -11.63 7.96 -1.54
N LEU A 108 -11.39 8.28 -2.81
CA LEU A 108 -11.75 9.59 -3.37
C LEU A 108 -13.28 9.70 -3.34
N LYS A 109 -13.86 9.85 -2.15
CA LYS A 109 -15.30 9.87 -1.92
C LYS A 109 -15.78 11.27 -1.63
N LYS A 110 -14.99 12.07 -0.92
CA LYS A 110 -15.35 13.45 -0.59
C LYS A 110 -14.73 14.38 -1.60
N LYS A 111 -15.47 15.44 -1.96
CA LYS A 111 -14.99 16.50 -2.88
C LYS A 111 -13.64 17.08 -2.42
N ALA A 112 -13.42 17.19 -1.11
CA ALA A 112 -12.17 17.67 -0.53
C ALA A 112 -10.95 16.82 -0.93
N ASP A 113 -11.11 15.50 -1.08
CA ASP A 113 -10.02 14.60 -1.44
C ASP A 113 -9.60 14.80 -2.91
N TYR A 114 -10.59 15.02 -3.79
CA TYR A 114 -10.34 15.41 -5.18
C TYR A 114 -9.64 16.77 -5.28
N PHE A 115 -10.05 17.76 -4.48
CA PHE A 115 -9.38 19.07 -4.46
C PHE A 115 -7.93 18.97 -3.99
N ARG A 116 -7.65 18.21 -2.92
CA ARG A 116 -6.28 17.97 -2.44
C ARG A 116 -5.43 17.28 -3.51
N TYR A 117 -5.99 16.30 -4.20
CA TYR A 117 -5.33 15.63 -5.32
C TYR A 117 -4.97 16.62 -6.43
N ILE A 118 -5.94 17.40 -6.90
CA ILE A 118 -5.74 18.36 -8.00
C ILE A 118 -4.67 19.39 -7.64
N TRP A 119 -4.73 19.95 -6.43
CA TRP A 119 -3.73 20.91 -5.96
C TRP A 119 -2.33 20.34 -5.90
N LEU A 120 -2.17 19.13 -5.36
CA LEU A 120 -0.86 18.50 -5.25
C LEU A 120 -0.33 18.07 -6.63
N ASN A 121 -1.20 17.60 -7.53
CA ASN A 121 -0.83 17.34 -8.92
C ASN A 121 -0.37 18.61 -9.64
N ALA A 122 -1.10 19.73 -9.48
CA ALA A 122 -0.68 21.03 -10.02
C ALA A 122 0.66 21.49 -9.45
N PHE A 123 0.89 21.27 -8.15
CA PHE A 123 2.18 21.55 -7.51
C PHE A 123 3.32 20.70 -8.11
N LEU A 124 3.13 19.38 -8.23
CA LEU A 124 4.13 18.49 -8.82
C LEU A 124 4.41 18.84 -10.30
N ALA A 125 3.37 19.17 -11.06
CA ALA A 125 3.51 19.63 -12.44
C ALA A 125 4.28 20.97 -12.53
N ALA A 126 4.05 21.90 -11.60
CA ALA A 126 4.80 23.15 -11.51
C ALA A 126 6.27 22.93 -11.12
N VAL A 127 6.54 21.97 -10.23
CA VAL A 127 7.92 21.56 -9.90
C VAL A 127 8.62 20.98 -11.14
N CYS A 128 7.99 20.07 -11.87
CA CYS A 128 8.53 19.57 -13.14
C CYS A 128 8.75 20.69 -14.17
N GLY A 129 7.81 21.62 -14.30
CA GLY A 129 7.93 22.79 -15.17
C GLY A 129 9.12 23.66 -14.79
N ALA A 130 9.31 23.96 -13.50
CA ALA A 130 10.43 24.75 -12.98
C ALA A 130 11.77 24.05 -13.23
N ILE A 131 11.83 22.74 -13.08
CA ILE A 131 13.01 21.94 -13.40
C ILE A 131 13.32 21.98 -14.91
N SER A 132 12.29 21.92 -15.76
CA SER A 132 12.44 22.07 -17.23
C SER A 132 12.98 23.43 -17.61
N PHE A 133 12.51 24.48 -16.93
CA PHE A 133 12.99 25.84 -17.13
C PHE A 133 14.50 25.96 -16.86
N VAL A 134 14.98 25.29 -15.81
CA VAL A 134 16.39 25.30 -15.40
C VAL A 134 17.27 24.47 -16.34
N PHE A 135 16.84 23.27 -16.72
CA PHE A 135 17.69 22.32 -17.45
C PHE A 135 17.54 22.36 -18.98
N LEU A 136 16.42 22.86 -19.51
CA LEU A 136 16.16 22.85 -20.96
C LEU A 136 16.06 24.26 -21.54
N SER A 137 14.98 25.00 -21.23
CA SER A 137 14.80 26.37 -21.74
C SER A 137 13.65 27.11 -21.05
N VAL A 138 13.67 28.45 -21.16
CA VAL A 138 12.62 29.35 -20.65
C VAL A 138 11.22 29.00 -21.20
N GLY A 139 11.13 28.58 -22.46
CA GLY A 139 9.87 28.20 -23.10
C GLY A 139 9.35 26.81 -22.71
N ALA A 140 10.18 25.96 -22.08
CA ALA A 140 9.81 24.60 -21.73
C ALA A 140 8.87 24.52 -20.52
N PHE A 141 8.83 25.55 -19.66
CA PHE A 141 8.03 25.55 -18.43
C PHE A 141 6.56 25.25 -18.69
N LEU A 142 5.91 26.05 -19.53
CA LEU A 142 4.47 25.99 -19.75
C LEU A 142 4.07 24.68 -20.46
N THR A 143 4.87 24.26 -21.44
CA THR A 143 4.67 23.02 -22.18
C THR A 143 4.71 21.81 -21.26
N VAL A 144 5.73 21.74 -20.38
CA VAL A 144 5.87 20.64 -19.43
C VAL A 144 4.78 20.70 -18.36
N LEU A 145 4.47 21.88 -17.83
CA LEU A 145 3.39 22.07 -16.85
C LEU A 145 2.05 21.51 -17.36
N ILE A 146 1.61 21.97 -18.53
CA ILE A 146 0.30 21.58 -19.11
C ILE A 146 0.28 20.07 -19.34
N ALA A 147 1.35 19.55 -19.92
CA ALA A 147 1.36 18.16 -20.35
C ALA A 147 1.45 17.21 -19.12
N TYR A 148 2.17 17.57 -18.05
CA TYR A 148 2.22 16.75 -16.81
C TYR A 148 0.89 16.80 -16.06
N LEU A 149 0.28 17.98 -15.98
CA LEU A 149 -1.05 18.13 -15.39
C LEU A 149 -2.07 17.24 -16.12
N SER A 150 -2.05 17.29 -17.46
CA SER A 150 -2.94 16.53 -18.33
C SER A 150 -2.70 15.03 -18.20
N MET A 151 -1.45 14.58 -18.22
CA MET A 151 -1.11 13.17 -18.06
C MET A 151 -1.54 12.62 -16.69
N ASN A 152 -1.24 13.34 -15.61
CA ASN A 152 -1.56 12.87 -14.27
C ASN A 152 -3.08 12.82 -14.02
N LEU A 153 -3.86 13.69 -14.68
CA LEU A 153 -5.33 13.67 -14.64
C LEU A 153 -5.92 12.56 -15.52
N LEU A 154 -5.47 12.45 -16.77
CA LEU A 154 -6.06 11.55 -17.77
C LEU A 154 -5.54 10.11 -17.69
N VAL A 155 -4.33 9.91 -17.17
CA VAL A 155 -3.65 8.61 -17.13
C VAL A 155 -3.39 8.21 -15.68
N GLY A 156 -2.85 9.11 -14.86
CA GLY A 156 -2.54 8.84 -13.45
C GLY A 156 -3.78 8.41 -12.64
N ILE A 157 -4.88 9.19 -12.70
CA ILE A 157 -6.12 8.87 -11.97
C ILE A 157 -6.70 7.53 -12.42
N PRO A 158 -6.92 7.25 -13.73
CA PRO A 158 -7.44 5.95 -14.14
C PRO A 158 -6.57 4.77 -13.71
N ILE A 159 -5.23 4.90 -13.73
CA ILE A 159 -4.32 3.84 -13.26
C ILE A 159 -4.49 3.60 -11.78
N ILE A 160 -4.52 4.68 -11.00
CA ILE A 160 -4.74 4.60 -9.56
C ILE A 160 -6.04 3.84 -9.31
N ILE A 161 -7.15 4.26 -9.94
CA ILE A 161 -8.45 3.62 -9.80
C ILE A 161 -8.43 2.16 -10.26
N LEU A 162 -7.83 1.87 -11.42
CA LEU A 162 -7.71 0.52 -11.97
C LEU A 162 -6.95 -0.40 -11.01
N MET A 163 -5.79 0.04 -10.55
CA MET A 163 -4.92 -0.76 -9.69
C MET A 163 -5.54 -0.98 -8.31
N THR A 164 -6.13 0.05 -7.69
CA THR A 164 -6.59 -0.04 -6.31
C THR A 164 -8.02 -0.52 -6.19
N SER A 165 -8.90 -0.19 -7.15
CA SER A 165 -10.33 -0.49 -7.08
C SER A 165 -10.74 -1.69 -7.91
N ILE A 166 -10.13 -1.92 -9.08
CA ILE A 166 -10.49 -3.04 -9.97
C ILE A 166 -9.60 -4.25 -9.68
N ILE A 167 -8.28 -4.06 -9.75
CA ILE A 167 -7.29 -5.13 -9.54
C ILE A 167 -7.05 -5.40 -8.05
N CYS A 168 -7.53 -4.52 -7.16
CA CYS A 168 -7.40 -4.62 -5.70
C CYS A 168 -5.95 -4.76 -5.22
N VAL A 169 -5.00 -4.15 -5.94
CA VAL A 169 -3.60 -4.13 -5.53
C VAL A 169 -3.43 -3.24 -4.30
N ILE A 170 -2.71 -3.74 -3.31
CA ILE A 170 -2.40 -3.01 -2.08
C ILE A 170 -1.04 -2.31 -2.28
N PRO A 171 -1.02 -0.97 -2.42
CA PRO A 171 0.23 -0.22 -2.59
C PRO A 171 1.09 -0.29 -1.33
N VAL A 172 2.41 -0.19 -1.49
CA VAL A 172 3.36 -0.16 -0.36
C VAL A 172 3.12 1.11 0.46
N LEU A 173 2.87 0.96 1.75
CA LEU A 173 2.66 2.09 2.66
C LEU A 173 4.00 2.79 2.97
N PRO A 174 4.04 4.13 3.05
CA PRO A 174 5.20 4.84 3.55
C PRO A 174 5.36 4.60 5.06
N PRO A 175 6.60 4.68 5.58
CA PRO A 175 6.88 4.41 6.99
C PRO A 175 6.01 5.23 7.96
N TRP A 176 5.73 6.48 7.62
CA TRP A 176 4.92 7.41 8.42
C TRP A 176 3.41 7.16 8.31
N ALA A 177 2.94 6.41 7.31
CA ALA A 177 1.54 5.99 7.20
C ALA A 177 1.29 4.60 7.81
N HIS A 178 2.31 3.97 8.41
CA HIS A 178 2.08 2.81 9.27
C HIS A 178 1.36 3.29 10.52
N ILE A 179 0.07 2.96 10.60
CA ILE A 179 -0.77 3.28 11.75
C ILE A 179 -0.32 2.41 12.92
N LEU A 180 0.00 3.07 14.04
CA LEU A 180 0.17 2.38 15.31
C LEU A 180 -1.20 1.86 15.75
N PRO A 181 -1.30 0.58 16.16
CA PRO A 181 -2.56 0.05 16.67
C PRO A 181 -3.00 0.82 17.90
N ASP A 182 -4.31 1.04 18.03
CA ASP A 182 -4.92 1.68 19.20
C ASP A 182 -4.75 0.80 20.43
N VAL A 183 -4.87 -0.53 20.25
CA VAL A 183 -4.54 -1.54 21.25
C VAL A 183 -3.75 -2.65 20.57
N SER A 184 -2.65 -3.09 21.19
CA SER A 184 -1.87 -4.24 20.70
C SER A 184 -1.32 -5.08 21.83
N GLY A 185 -1.26 -6.38 21.60
CA GLY A 185 -0.71 -7.34 22.55
C GLY A 185 -0.37 -8.65 21.88
N SER A 186 0.19 -9.56 22.67
CA SER A 186 0.42 -10.96 22.28
C SER A 186 -0.40 -11.83 23.20
N VAL A 187 -1.13 -12.78 22.63
CA VAL A 187 -1.85 -13.83 23.35
C VAL A 187 -1.19 -15.16 23.02
N ASP A 188 -0.90 -15.94 24.04
CA ASP A 188 -0.38 -17.31 23.94
C ASP A 188 -1.35 -18.28 24.64
N SER A 189 -0.97 -19.55 24.71
CA SER A 189 -1.77 -20.60 25.34
C SER A 189 -1.82 -20.51 26.87
N GLU A 190 -1.14 -19.54 27.50
CA GLU A 190 -1.14 -19.41 28.96
C GLU A 190 -2.51 -18.93 29.46
N PRO A 191 -3.04 -19.54 30.55
CA PRO A 191 -4.26 -19.06 31.20
C PRO A 191 -4.12 -17.59 31.61
N GLY A 192 -5.07 -16.74 31.21
CA GLY A 192 -5.07 -15.31 31.52
C GLY A 192 -4.40 -14.40 30.48
N SER A 193 -3.67 -14.95 29.51
CA SER A 193 -3.06 -14.17 28.42
C SER A 193 -4.11 -13.44 27.58
N LEU A 194 -5.22 -14.13 27.27
CA LEU A 194 -6.37 -13.56 26.57
C LEU A 194 -7.14 -12.56 27.43
N ASP A 195 -7.31 -12.85 28.72
CA ASP A 195 -8.00 -11.97 29.66
C ASP A 195 -7.27 -10.62 29.79
N ASN A 196 -5.93 -10.64 29.89
CA ASN A 196 -5.12 -9.44 29.91
C ASN A 196 -5.31 -8.57 28.64
N PHE A 197 -5.41 -9.21 27.46
CA PHE A 197 -5.70 -8.47 26.23
C PHE A 197 -7.12 -7.90 26.22
N ASN A 198 -8.09 -8.68 26.70
CA ASN A 198 -9.47 -8.23 26.84
C ASN A 198 -9.57 -7.03 27.79
N ASP A 199 -8.89 -7.04 28.94
CA ASP A 199 -8.85 -5.92 29.89
C ASP A 199 -8.29 -4.64 29.25
N LEU A 200 -7.21 -4.74 28.46
CA LEU A 200 -6.66 -3.61 27.70
C LEU A 200 -7.68 -3.04 26.69
N LEU A 201 -8.44 -3.93 26.04
CA LEU A 201 -9.50 -3.55 25.13
C LEU A 201 -10.67 -2.87 25.88
N GLU A 202 -11.06 -3.37 27.05
CA GLU A 202 -12.11 -2.78 27.87
C GLU A 202 -11.73 -1.38 28.37
N GLU A 203 -10.51 -1.22 28.88
CA GLU A 203 -9.97 0.07 29.32
C GLU A 203 -9.99 1.08 28.18
N TYR A 204 -9.56 0.67 26.98
CA TYR A 204 -9.62 1.50 25.78
C TYR A 204 -11.06 1.93 25.44
N PHE A 205 -12.02 1.00 25.46
CA PHE A 205 -13.42 1.29 25.15
C PHE A 205 -14.06 2.23 26.18
N LEU A 206 -13.70 2.08 27.46
CA LEU A 206 -14.13 2.98 28.52
C LEU A 206 -13.59 4.40 28.33
N LEU A 207 -12.28 4.53 28.04
CA LEU A 207 -11.62 5.82 27.80
C LEU A 207 -12.22 6.56 26.59
N ARG A 208 -12.52 5.82 25.52
CA ARG A 208 -13.10 6.37 24.28
C ARG A 208 -14.63 6.51 24.31
N LYS A 209 -15.30 6.06 25.38
CA LYS A 209 -16.78 6.04 25.52
C LYS A 209 -17.50 5.31 24.39
N ILE A 210 -16.90 4.23 23.90
CA ILE A 210 -17.48 3.40 22.83
C ILE A 210 -18.57 2.49 23.44
N ASN A 211 -19.61 2.17 22.67
CA ASN A 211 -20.69 1.32 23.12
C ASN A 211 -20.19 -0.11 23.47
N ARG A 212 -20.51 -0.58 24.68
CA ARG A 212 -20.19 -1.94 25.17
C ARG A 212 -20.72 -3.07 24.26
N LYS A 213 -21.80 -2.85 23.51
CA LYS A 213 -22.29 -3.84 22.54
C LYS A 213 -21.24 -4.15 21.46
N ASN A 214 -20.44 -3.17 21.08
CA ASN A 214 -19.36 -3.34 20.10
C ASN A 214 -18.17 -4.07 20.73
N LEU A 215 -17.83 -3.75 21.97
CA LEU A 215 -16.79 -4.41 22.76
C LEU A 215 -17.01 -5.93 22.80
N TYR A 216 -18.19 -6.38 23.23
CA TYR A 216 -18.50 -7.82 23.29
C TYR A 216 -18.48 -8.47 21.91
N GLY A 217 -18.89 -7.75 20.86
CA GLY A 217 -18.79 -8.26 19.48
C GLY A 217 -17.35 -8.51 19.05
N ILE A 218 -16.43 -7.64 19.46
CA ILE A 218 -15.00 -7.73 19.17
C ILE A 218 -14.36 -8.84 20.00
N GLN A 219 -14.62 -8.89 21.31
CA GLN A 219 -14.12 -9.93 22.22
C GLN A 219 -14.54 -11.33 21.72
N ASN A 220 -15.81 -11.53 21.37
CA ASN A 220 -16.29 -12.80 20.81
C ASN A 220 -15.55 -13.19 19.52
N CYS A 221 -15.23 -12.22 18.64
CA CYS A 221 -14.48 -12.50 17.43
C CYS A 221 -13.02 -12.88 17.73
N ILE A 222 -12.41 -12.25 18.72
CA ILE A 222 -11.04 -12.56 19.17
C ILE A 222 -10.99 -13.96 19.77
N GLU A 223 -11.89 -14.24 20.72
CA GLU A 223 -11.98 -15.53 21.41
C GLU A 223 -12.16 -16.68 20.44
N GLU A 224 -13.11 -16.56 19.51
CA GLU A 224 -13.36 -17.60 18.51
C GLU A 224 -12.14 -17.86 17.61
N VAL A 225 -11.43 -16.80 17.20
CA VAL A 225 -10.20 -16.95 16.41
C VAL A 225 -9.10 -17.60 17.26
N MET A 226 -8.97 -17.23 18.54
CA MET A 226 -7.95 -17.76 19.44
C MET A 226 -8.18 -19.25 19.71
N ILE A 227 -9.41 -19.64 20.06
CA ILE A 227 -9.80 -21.03 20.30
C ILE A 227 -9.40 -21.91 19.11
N ARG A 228 -9.71 -21.47 17.89
CA ARG A 228 -9.37 -22.23 16.68
C ARG A 228 -7.88 -22.31 16.40
N ILE A 229 -7.15 -21.22 16.62
CA ILE A 229 -5.70 -21.21 16.41
C ILE A 229 -5.02 -22.13 17.42
N PHE A 230 -5.37 -22.04 18.70
CA PHE A 230 -4.75 -22.84 19.76
C PHE A 230 -5.17 -24.32 19.74
N ALA A 231 -6.36 -24.64 19.21
CA ALA A 231 -6.75 -26.03 18.98
C ALA A 231 -5.83 -26.73 17.97
N GLU A 232 -5.42 -26.04 16.90
CA GLU A 232 -4.54 -26.59 15.86
C GLU A 232 -3.04 -26.38 16.18
N GLN A 233 -2.71 -25.26 16.82
CA GLN A 233 -1.34 -24.81 17.09
C GLN A 233 -1.21 -24.36 18.55
N PRO A 234 -1.21 -25.28 19.52
CA PRO A 234 -1.24 -24.93 20.94
C PRO A 234 -0.01 -24.13 21.39
N ASP A 235 1.18 -24.43 20.86
CA ASP A 235 2.43 -23.77 21.27
C ASP A 235 2.70 -22.43 20.54
N THR A 236 1.72 -21.88 19.82
CA THR A 236 1.91 -20.59 19.13
C THR A 236 1.64 -19.40 20.04
N SER A 237 2.23 -18.26 19.70
CA SER A 237 1.78 -16.95 20.16
C SER A 237 1.11 -16.21 19.00
N VAL A 238 0.06 -15.47 19.31
CA VAL A 238 -0.74 -14.68 18.38
C VAL A 238 -0.61 -13.21 18.74
N ALA A 239 0.03 -12.44 17.87
CA ALA A 239 0.04 -10.98 17.98
C ALA A 239 -1.31 -10.43 17.49
N ILE A 240 -1.98 -9.66 18.35
CA ILE A 240 -3.27 -9.03 18.07
C ILE A 240 -3.08 -7.52 17.99
N GLN A 241 -3.64 -6.90 16.96
CA GLN A 241 -3.63 -5.46 16.76
C GLN A 241 -5.05 -4.99 16.45
N PHE A 242 -5.55 -4.07 17.26
CA PHE A 242 -6.87 -3.45 17.14
C PHE A 242 -6.73 -2.01 16.65
N TYR A 243 -7.62 -1.62 15.74
CA TYR A 243 -7.70 -0.27 15.18
C TYR A 243 -9.15 0.23 15.22
N GLU A 244 -9.35 1.41 15.80
CA GLU A 244 -10.63 2.12 15.83
C GLU A 244 -10.61 3.26 14.81
N ASN A 245 -11.53 3.21 13.84
CA ASN A 245 -11.75 4.28 12.85
C ASN A 245 -13.25 4.44 12.58
N ASP A 246 -13.64 4.67 11.32
CA ASP A 246 -15.04 4.56 10.88
C ASP A 246 -15.62 3.13 11.07
N SER A 247 -14.74 2.13 11.26
CA SER A 247 -15.04 0.72 11.54
C SER A 247 -13.97 0.14 12.45
N PHE A 248 -14.26 -0.99 13.11
CA PHE A 248 -13.28 -1.68 13.95
C PHE A 248 -12.49 -2.68 13.11
N SER A 249 -11.17 -2.68 13.20
CA SER A 249 -10.32 -3.64 12.49
C SER A 249 -9.43 -4.42 13.45
N LEU A 250 -9.42 -5.74 13.30
CA LEU A 250 -8.61 -6.67 14.07
C LEU A 250 -7.63 -7.38 13.13
N TRP A 251 -6.36 -7.34 13.49
CA TRP A 251 -5.31 -8.08 12.82
C TRP A 251 -4.69 -9.10 13.77
N PHE A 252 -4.61 -10.35 13.32
CA PHE A 252 -3.96 -11.42 14.04
C PHE A 252 -2.78 -11.94 13.22
N THR A 253 -1.63 -12.11 13.87
CA THR A 253 -0.44 -12.65 13.23
C THR A 253 0.18 -13.72 14.11
N TYR A 254 0.38 -14.93 13.57
CA TYR A 254 1.01 -16.04 14.27
C TYR A 254 1.93 -16.83 13.33
N GLN A 255 2.91 -17.52 13.90
CA GLN A 255 3.87 -18.34 13.15
C GLN A 255 3.42 -19.80 13.16
N GLY A 256 3.72 -20.54 12.09
CA GLY A 256 3.46 -21.98 12.07
C GLY A 256 3.09 -22.52 10.70
N SER A 257 2.49 -23.71 10.71
CA SER A 257 1.93 -24.33 9.52
C SER A 257 0.78 -23.47 8.99
N ARG A 258 0.48 -23.63 7.69
CA ARG A 258 -0.61 -22.91 7.04
C ARG A 258 -1.93 -23.41 7.60
N TYR A 259 -2.58 -22.61 8.43
CA TYR A 259 -3.88 -22.91 8.99
C TYR A 259 -4.80 -21.69 8.85
N ASN A 260 -6.02 -21.88 8.36
CA ASN A 260 -7.00 -20.80 8.21
C ASN A 260 -8.18 -21.09 9.16
N PRO A 261 -8.35 -20.33 10.25
CA PRO A 261 -9.43 -20.58 11.21
C PRO A 261 -10.83 -20.26 10.65
N PHE A 262 -10.94 -19.71 9.42
CA PHE A 262 -12.22 -19.49 8.77
C PHE A 262 -12.75 -20.68 7.95
N VAL A 263 -11.96 -21.73 7.80
CA VAL A 263 -12.32 -22.91 7.02
C VAL A 263 -12.61 -24.04 7.99
N ALA A 264 -13.83 -24.58 7.91
CA ALA A 264 -14.22 -25.73 8.71
C ALA A 264 -13.31 -26.92 8.43
N GLY A 265 -12.81 -27.57 9.49
CA GLY A 265 -12.20 -28.88 9.38
C GLY A 265 -13.20 -29.91 8.84
N LYS A 266 -12.71 -30.99 8.19
CA LYS A 266 -13.60 -32.05 7.67
C LYS A 266 -14.39 -32.78 8.76
N GLU A 267 -13.98 -32.64 10.02
CA GLU A 267 -14.53 -33.35 11.18
C GLU A 267 -15.16 -32.40 12.23
N GLU A 268 -15.30 -31.10 11.94
CA GLU A 268 -15.93 -30.16 12.88
C GLU A 268 -17.44 -30.44 13.03
N ALA A 269 -17.90 -30.56 14.28
CA ALA A 269 -19.31 -30.75 14.58
C ALA A 269 -20.11 -29.47 14.24
N SER A 270 -21.41 -29.61 13.96
CA SER A 270 -22.30 -28.48 13.66
C SER A 270 -22.30 -27.41 14.77
N GLU A 271 -22.03 -27.79 16.02
CA GLU A 271 -21.97 -26.89 17.18
C GLU A 271 -20.71 -26.03 17.15
N ASP A 272 -19.57 -26.58 16.72
CA ASP A 272 -18.31 -25.85 16.55
C ASP A 272 -18.39 -24.81 15.43
N MET A 273 -19.33 -24.96 14.49
CA MET A 273 -19.54 -24.01 13.39
C MET A 273 -20.29 -22.74 13.81
N PHE A 274 -20.89 -22.70 15.00
CA PHE A 274 -21.67 -21.56 15.46
C PHE A 274 -20.79 -20.30 15.66
N GLY A 275 -19.59 -20.46 16.19
CA GLY A 275 -18.64 -19.37 16.37
C GLY A 275 -18.17 -18.76 15.05
N LEU A 276 -17.92 -19.58 14.02
CA LEU A 276 -17.66 -19.13 12.66
C LEU A 276 -18.82 -18.31 12.07
N GLN A 277 -20.06 -18.75 12.33
CA GLN A 277 -21.24 -18.01 11.89
C GLN A 277 -21.34 -16.67 12.61
N LEU A 278 -21.03 -16.59 13.91
CA LEU A 278 -20.98 -15.34 14.66
C LEU A 278 -19.98 -14.34 14.04
N ILE A 279 -18.77 -14.79 13.70
CA ILE A 279 -17.79 -13.94 12.99
C ILE A 279 -18.38 -13.47 11.66
N LYS A 280 -18.99 -14.37 10.87
CA LYS A 280 -19.61 -13.99 9.58
C LYS A 280 -20.75 -12.98 9.72
N TYR A 281 -21.55 -13.08 10.79
CA TYR A 281 -22.65 -12.14 11.03
C TYR A 281 -22.19 -10.78 11.54
N ARG A 282 -21.03 -10.72 12.21
CA ARG A 282 -20.48 -9.49 12.80
C ARG A 282 -19.48 -8.79 11.89
N ALA A 283 -18.70 -9.53 11.11
CA ALA A 283 -17.67 -8.97 10.27
C ALA A 283 -18.23 -8.50 8.92
N LEU A 284 -17.98 -7.25 8.58
CA LEU A 284 -18.09 -6.73 7.22
C LEU A 284 -17.14 -7.48 6.26
N ARG A 285 -15.98 -7.90 6.77
CA ARG A 285 -14.98 -8.66 6.01
C ARG A 285 -14.11 -9.48 6.94
N ALA A 286 -13.88 -10.73 6.59
CA ALA A 286 -12.83 -11.56 7.17
C ALA A 286 -11.89 -12.05 6.05
N SER A 287 -10.58 -11.98 6.27
CA SER A 287 -9.59 -12.41 5.28
C SER A 287 -8.39 -13.08 5.92
N TYR A 288 -7.84 -14.04 5.20
CA TYR A 288 -6.70 -14.83 5.63
C TYR A 288 -5.60 -14.80 4.56
N LYS A 289 -4.34 -14.70 5.00
CA LYS A 289 -3.17 -14.76 4.14
C LYS A 289 -2.05 -15.54 4.82
N TYR A 290 -1.46 -16.47 4.08
CA TYR A 290 -0.25 -17.18 4.50
C TYR A 290 0.94 -16.75 3.66
N ARG A 291 2.07 -16.42 4.30
CA ARG A 291 3.32 -16.15 3.59
C ARG A 291 4.53 -16.49 4.45
N ARG A 292 5.38 -17.40 3.96
CA ARG A 292 6.69 -17.76 4.55
C ARG A 292 6.59 -18.12 6.04
N GLY A 293 5.71 -19.07 6.40
CA GLY A 293 5.56 -19.51 7.79
C GLY A 293 4.78 -18.54 8.70
N ILE A 294 4.26 -17.44 8.16
CA ILE A 294 3.46 -16.47 8.92
C ILE A 294 2.02 -16.50 8.41
N ASN A 295 1.10 -16.77 9.32
CA ASN A 295 -0.34 -16.65 9.13
C ASN A 295 -0.78 -15.24 9.51
N LYS A 296 -1.63 -14.64 8.68
CA LYS A 296 -2.22 -13.31 8.92
C LYS A 296 -3.72 -13.36 8.72
N ILE A 297 -4.44 -12.89 9.71
CA ILE A 297 -5.89 -12.76 9.68
C ILE A 297 -6.24 -11.29 9.83
N HIS A 298 -7.24 -10.84 9.08
CA HIS A 298 -7.78 -9.50 9.18
C HIS A 298 -9.30 -9.56 9.17
N ILE A 299 -9.92 -9.01 10.22
CA ILE A 299 -11.36 -8.91 10.40
C ILE A 299 -11.73 -7.44 10.50
N VAL A 300 -12.73 -7.01 9.74
CA VAL A 300 -13.35 -5.68 9.83
C VAL A 300 -14.78 -5.86 10.33
N ILE A 301 -15.12 -5.19 11.42
CA ILE A 301 -16.43 -5.19 12.10
C ILE A 301 -17.08 -3.81 11.91
#